data_AF-A0A9J6C1A6-F1
#
_entry.id   AF-A0A9J6C1A6-F1
#
_cell.length_a   1.000
_cell.length_b   1.000
_cell.length_c   1.000
_cell.angle_alpha   90.00
_cell.angle_beta   90.00
_cell.angle_gamma   90.00
#
_symmetry.space_group_name_H-M   'P 1'
#
loop_
_entity.id
_entity.type
_entity.pdbx_description
1 polymer ?
#
loop_
_entity_poly.entity_id
_entity_poly.type
_entity_poly.pdbx_seq_one_letter_code
_entity_poly.pdbx_strand_id
1 'polypeptide(L)'
;MNGNKENSSSHIARKSIEDTVTSLRHELQVLYESLKDKNEELLCLERDVRDRDTSIKYLKGEYKKLKDSILPNSCSTCPNCLKMIKEDSKSDAPPDAVLNKLQKDLKDRESLIKELNRKIVRLSDNLIFVQKESLSKDDKLEESQRLIDKFRHVIRPFTKTIIEQQRSENEKLFFEIGPGIENTRVISSRDPVRLKRTAISAEPLSQLSGAKNDLAKVPKDSTSRQIIKSAILDNDFMKNLESTQIREIVDCVYPVQYAAGSLIIKEGDVGSIVYVMEDSEIDIYCGKSK
;
A
#
# COMPACT_ATOMS: atom_id res chain seq x y z
N MET A 1 67.83 -13.57 -5.98
CA MET A 1 66.74 -14.55 -6.22
C MET A 1 65.39 -14.02 -5.68
N ASN A 2 64.97 -12.79 -5.99
CA ASN A 2 63.78 -12.15 -5.38
C ASN A 2 62.66 -11.79 -6.38
N GLY A 3 62.72 -12.21 -7.65
CA GLY A 3 61.73 -11.82 -8.66
C GLY A 3 60.46 -12.68 -8.75
N ASN A 4 60.40 -13.85 -8.10
CA ASN A 4 59.31 -14.82 -8.30
C ASN A 4 58.20 -14.80 -7.23
N LYS A 5 58.35 -14.05 -6.12
CA LYS A 5 57.33 -14.03 -5.04
C LYS A 5 56.20 -13.02 -5.29
N GLU A 6 56.48 -11.91 -5.98
CA GLU A 6 55.48 -10.84 -6.23
C GLU A 6 54.46 -11.22 -7.30
N ASN A 7 54.87 -11.97 -8.34
CA ASN A 7 53.95 -12.48 -9.36
C ASN A 7 52.98 -13.54 -8.82
N SER A 8 53.39 -14.38 -7.88
CA SER A 8 52.51 -15.39 -7.29
C SER A 8 51.45 -14.76 -6.36
N SER A 9 51.81 -13.74 -5.59
CA SER A 9 50.86 -13.07 -4.68
C SER A 9 49.78 -12.28 -5.41
N SER A 10 50.14 -11.60 -6.52
CA SER A 10 49.16 -10.90 -7.37
C SER A 10 48.24 -11.85 -8.13
N HIS A 11 48.73 -13.03 -8.54
CA HIS A 11 47.90 -14.06 -9.16
C HIS A 11 46.90 -14.69 -8.19
N ILE A 12 47.30 -14.91 -6.93
CA ILE A 12 46.43 -15.43 -5.87
C ILE A 12 45.33 -14.43 -5.53
N ALA A 13 45.66 -13.14 -5.44
CA ALA A 13 44.67 -12.08 -5.20
C ALA A 13 43.67 -11.95 -6.34
N ARG A 14 44.12 -12.05 -7.61
CA ARG A 14 43.22 -12.06 -8.78
C ARG A 14 42.29 -13.28 -8.80
N LYS A 15 42.83 -14.47 -8.50
CA LYS A 15 42.03 -15.70 -8.44
C LYS A 15 40.97 -15.64 -7.33
N SER A 16 41.33 -15.08 -6.18
CA SER A 16 40.40 -14.84 -5.08
C SER A 16 39.25 -13.89 -5.46
N ILE A 17 39.54 -12.83 -6.22
CA ILE A 17 38.51 -11.92 -6.74
C ILE A 17 37.61 -12.64 -7.76
N GLU A 18 38.17 -13.43 -8.68
CA GLU A 18 37.40 -14.22 -9.64
C GLU A 18 36.47 -15.23 -8.95
N ASP A 19 36.93 -15.87 -7.89
CA ASP A 19 36.12 -16.78 -7.06
C ASP A 19 34.96 -16.03 -6.36
N THR A 20 35.18 -14.82 -5.86
CA THR A 20 34.09 -14.01 -5.30
C THR A 20 33.08 -13.56 -6.35
N VAL A 21 33.54 -13.18 -7.55
CA VAL A 21 32.67 -12.77 -8.65
C VAL A 21 31.82 -13.94 -9.15
N THR A 22 32.39 -15.14 -9.21
CA THR A 22 31.64 -16.35 -9.59
C THR A 22 30.61 -16.76 -8.52
N SER A 23 30.97 -16.65 -7.24
CA SER A 23 30.01 -16.83 -6.12
C SER A 23 28.84 -15.84 -6.19
N LEU A 24 29.13 -14.55 -6.38
CA LEU A 24 28.09 -13.51 -6.49
C LEU A 24 27.19 -13.70 -7.73
N ARG A 25 27.74 -14.18 -8.85
CA ARG A 25 26.94 -14.53 -10.03
C ARG A 25 26.00 -15.69 -9.75
N HIS A 26 26.46 -16.70 -9.02
CA HIS A 26 25.64 -17.84 -8.64
C HIS A 26 24.53 -17.42 -7.67
N GLU A 27 24.85 -16.61 -6.66
CA GLU A 27 23.85 -16.05 -5.73
C GLU A 27 22.80 -15.20 -6.46
N LEU A 28 23.23 -14.33 -7.38
CA LEU A 28 22.32 -13.57 -8.23
C LEU A 28 21.42 -14.48 -9.06
N GLN A 29 21.96 -15.55 -9.65
CA GLN A 29 21.17 -16.49 -10.43
C GLN A 29 20.10 -17.19 -9.58
N VAL A 30 20.45 -17.65 -8.37
CA VAL A 30 19.51 -18.26 -7.43
C VAL A 30 18.42 -17.27 -7.02
N LEU A 31 18.78 -16.00 -6.77
CA LEU A 31 17.81 -14.96 -6.46
C LEU A 31 16.87 -14.67 -7.63
N TYR A 32 17.37 -14.66 -8.87
CA TYR A 32 16.54 -14.47 -10.06
C TYR A 32 15.56 -15.63 -10.25
N GLU A 33 15.98 -16.88 -10.09
CA GLU A 33 15.09 -18.04 -10.17
C GLU A 33 14.04 -18.00 -9.04
N SER A 34 14.46 -17.73 -7.80
CA SER A 34 13.52 -17.60 -6.68
C SER A 34 12.49 -16.48 -6.88
N LEU A 35 12.91 -15.33 -7.43
CA LEU A 35 12.02 -14.22 -7.76
C LEU A 35 11.04 -14.60 -8.88
N LYS A 36 11.50 -15.36 -9.87
CA LYS A 36 10.66 -15.88 -10.95
C LYS A 36 9.59 -16.82 -10.41
N ASP A 37 9.97 -17.79 -9.57
CA ASP A 37 9.04 -18.75 -8.96
C ASP A 37 7.98 -18.02 -8.11
N LYS A 38 8.41 -17.00 -7.34
CA LYS A 38 7.49 -16.16 -6.56
C LYS A 38 6.52 -15.38 -7.43
N ASN A 39 6.95 -14.89 -8.59
CA ASN A 39 6.06 -14.23 -9.53
C ASN A 39 5.06 -15.19 -10.16
N GLU A 40 5.45 -16.43 -10.46
CA GLU A 40 4.53 -17.46 -10.95
C GLU A 40 3.49 -17.84 -9.88
N GLU A 41 3.90 -17.98 -8.62
CA GLU A 41 3.01 -18.19 -7.47
C GLU A 41 2.00 -17.04 -7.33
N LEU A 42 2.46 -15.78 -7.46
CA LEU A 42 1.62 -14.59 -7.40
C LEU A 42 0.58 -14.57 -8.53
N LEU A 43 0.98 -14.89 -9.76
CA LEU A 43 0.07 -14.96 -10.91
C LEU A 43 -1.03 -16.02 -10.73
N CYS A 44 -0.72 -17.16 -10.12
CA CYS A 44 -1.71 -18.17 -9.76
C CYS A 44 -2.70 -17.63 -8.72
N LEU A 45 -2.20 -16.99 -7.65
CA LEU A 45 -3.06 -16.40 -6.62
C LEU A 45 -3.97 -15.29 -7.16
N GLU A 46 -3.47 -14.44 -8.07
CA GLU A 46 -4.29 -13.43 -8.75
C GLU A 46 -5.42 -14.06 -9.57
N ARG A 47 -5.16 -15.19 -10.23
CA ARG A 47 -6.19 -15.94 -10.96
C ARG A 47 -7.26 -16.46 -10.01
N ASP A 48 -6.85 -17.07 -8.89
CA ASP A 48 -7.78 -17.59 -7.88
C ASP A 48 -8.63 -16.48 -7.24
N VAL A 49 -8.07 -15.29 -7.04
CA VAL A 49 -8.83 -14.11 -6.58
C VAL A 49 -9.88 -13.70 -7.61
N ARG A 50 -9.50 -13.62 -8.89
CA ARG A 50 -10.45 -13.29 -9.98
C ARG A 50 -11.59 -14.30 -10.10
N ASP A 51 -11.29 -15.59 -9.95
CA ASP A 51 -12.28 -16.67 -10.02
C ASP A 51 -13.24 -16.63 -8.80
N ARG A 52 -12.71 -16.32 -7.62
CA ARG A 52 -13.52 -16.08 -6.42
C ARG A 52 -14.43 -14.85 -6.58
N ASP A 53 -13.93 -13.74 -7.12
CA ASP A 53 -14.75 -12.55 -7.37
C ASP A 53 -15.89 -12.83 -8.36
N THR A 54 -15.62 -13.62 -9.39
CA THR A 54 -16.63 -14.07 -10.35
C THR A 54 -17.71 -14.91 -9.67
N SER A 55 -17.30 -15.84 -8.81
CA SER A 55 -18.20 -16.67 -8.01
C SER A 55 -19.04 -15.85 -7.02
N ILE A 56 -18.44 -14.86 -6.35
CA ILE A 56 -19.14 -13.94 -5.45
C ILE A 56 -20.18 -13.12 -6.20
N LYS A 57 -19.84 -12.58 -7.39
CA LYS A 57 -20.78 -11.84 -8.24
C LYS A 57 -21.98 -12.70 -8.63
N TYR A 58 -21.74 -13.95 -9.04
CA TYR A 58 -22.79 -14.90 -9.37
C TYR A 58 -23.71 -15.16 -8.16
N LEU A 59 -23.13 -15.49 -7.00
CA LEU A 59 -23.90 -15.76 -5.78
C LEU A 59 -24.69 -14.55 -5.29
N LYS A 60 -24.15 -13.33 -5.42
CA LYS A 60 -24.89 -12.09 -5.14
C LYS A 60 -26.08 -11.92 -6.08
N GLY A 61 -25.93 -12.26 -7.36
CA GLY A 61 -27.01 -12.27 -8.33
C GLY A 61 -28.13 -13.25 -7.97
N GLU A 62 -27.77 -14.48 -7.64
CA GLU A 62 -28.73 -15.50 -7.18
C GLU A 62 -29.44 -15.09 -5.89
N TYR A 63 -28.71 -14.52 -4.92
CA TYR A 63 -29.30 -14.00 -3.69
C TYR A 63 -30.28 -12.86 -3.97
N LYS A 64 -29.96 -11.96 -4.91
CA LYS A 64 -30.85 -10.88 -5.33
C LYS A 64 -32.15 -11.42 -5.93
N LYS A 65 -32.07 -12.41 -6.84
CA LYS A 65 -33.25 -13.08 -7.42
C LYS A 65 -34.14 -13.69 -6.34
N LEU A 66 -33.53 -14.40 -5.38
CA LEU A 66 -34.28 -14.96 -4.24
C LEU A 66 -34.91 -13.86 -3.37
N LYS A 67 -34.17 -12.79 -3.06
CA LYS A 67 -34.68 -11.66 -2.28
C LYS A 67 -35.88 -10.99 -2.96
N ASP A 68 -35.79 -10.77 -4.27
CA ASP A 68 -36.85 -10.18 -5.08
C ASP A 68 -38.05 -11.13 -5.19
N SER A 69 -37.84 -12.45 -5.18
CA SER A 69 -38.93 -13.45 -5.15
C SER A 69 -39.65 -13.56 -3.80
N ILE A 70 -39.00 -13.15 -2.70
CA ILE A 70 -39.56 -13.18 -1.34
C ILE A 70 -40.27 -11.86 -0.97
N LEU A 71 -40.06 -10.78 -1.72
CA LEU A 71 -40.84 -9.53 -1.62
C LEU A 71 -41.72 -9.30 -2.87
N PRO A 72 -42.95 -9.86 -2.94
CA PRO A 72 -43.94 -9.33 -3.85
C PRO A 72 -44.52 -8.02 -3.28
N ASN A 73 -44.24 -6.92 -3.98
CA ASN A 73 -45.04 -5.69 -4.05
C ASN A 73 -45.51 -5.02 -2.74
N SER A 74 -44.74 -4.04 -2.27
CA SER A 74 -45.33 -2.84 -1.66
C SER A 74 -45.91 -1.97 -2.78
N CYS A 75 -47.14 -2.28 -3.21
CA CYS A 75 -47.92 -1.39 -4.07
C CYS A 75 -48.22 -0.10 -3.29
N SER A 76 -47.51 0.96 -3.65
CA SER A 76 -47.69 2.31 -3.10
C SER A 76 -48.33 3.22 -4.15
N THR A 77 -49.47 2.82 -4.72
CA THR A 77 -50.49 3.72 -5.27
C THR A 77 -51.69 2.91 -5.77
N CYS A 78 -52.67 2.64 -4.91
CA CYS A 78 -54.06 2.54 -5.36
C CYS A 78 -55.01 2.71 -4.16
N PRO A 79 -55.86 3.75 -4.12
CA PRO A 79 -56.81 3.97 -3.04
C PRO A 79 -58.06 3.13 -3.28
N ASN A 80 -58.00 1.80 -3.04
CA ASN A 80 -59.25 1.02 -3.01
C ASN A 80 -59.26 -0.33 -2.27
N CYS A 81 -58.46 -0.52 -1.22
CA CYS A 81 -58.50 -1.76 -0.41
C CYS A 81 -58.74 -1.55 1.10
N LEU A 82 -59.44 -0.46 1.48
CA LEU A 82 -59.99 -0.28 2.82
C LEU A 82 -61.52 -0.38 2.84
N LYS A 83 -62.07 -1.47 2.30
CA LYS A 83 -63.41 -1.94 2.62
C LYS A 83 -63.34 -3.43 2.86
N MET A 84 -64.12 -3.90 3.83
CA MET A 84 -64.27 -5.29 4.29
C MET A 84 -63.37 -5.69 5.48
N ILE A 85 -63.39 -4.88 6.54
CA ILE A 85 -63.47 -5.45 7.90
C ILE A 85 -64.73 -4.87 8.54
N LYS A 86 -65.86 -5.48 8.22
CA LYS A 86 -66.97 -5.79 9.14
C LYS A 86 -68.08 -6.45 8.33
N GLU A 87 -68.42 -7.64 8.80
CA GLU A 87 -69.69 -8.34 8.62
C GLU A 87 -70.02 -8.73 7.18
N ASP A 88 -69.78 -10.00 6.84
CA ASP A 88 -70.90 -10.91 6.61
C ASP A 88 -70.46 -12.38 6.62
N SER A 89 -71.43 -13.19 7.02
CA SER A 89 -71.50 -14.65 7.14
C SER A 89 -70.87 -15.48 6.00
N LYS A 90 -70.41 -16.69 6.40
CA LYS A 90 -70.13 -17.91 5.59
C LYS A 90 -68.89 -17.91 4.69
N SER A 91 -67.90 -18.73 5.06
CA SER A 91 -67.04 -19.41 4.09
C SER A 91 -66.78 -20.84 4.57
N ASP A 92 -67.54 -21.79 4.03
CA ASP A 92 -67.18 -23.20 4.00
C ASP A 92 -65.94 -23.36 3.12
N ALA A 93 -64.75 -23.20 3.70
CA ALA A 93 -63.52 -23.72 3.10
C ALA A 93 -63.30 -25.12 3.68
N PRO A 94 -63.13 -26.17 2.84
CA PRO A 94 -62.97 -27.54 3.34
C PRO A 94 -61.79 -27.61 4.33
N PRO A 95 -61.91 -28.31 5.47
CA PRO A 95 -60.81 -28.50 6.43
C PRO A 95 -59.52 -28.96 5.76
N ASP A 96 -59.65 -29.75 4.68
CA ASP A 96 -58.56 -30.25 3.85
C ASP A 96 -57.75 -29.14 3.16
N ALA A 97 -58.34 -28.00 2.81
CA ALA A 97 -57.62 -26.91 2.14
C ALA A 97 -56.66 -26.18 3.09
N VAL A 98 -57.05 -26.01 4.35
CA VAL A 98 -56.19 -25.41 5.40
C VAL A 98 -55.07 -26.38 5.78
N LEU A 99 -55.40 -27.67 5.89
CA LEU A 99 -54.44 -28.73 6.24
C LEU A 99 -53.37 -28.90 5.15
N ASN A 100 -53.77 -28.87 3.87
CA ASN A 100 -52.86 -28.88 2.72
C ASN A 100 -51.94 -27.66 2.69
N LYS A 101 -52.46 -26.48 3.07
CA LYS A 101 -51.67 -25.24 3.11
C LYS A 101 -50.60 -25.31 4.20
N LEU A 102 -50.96 -25.78 5.39
CA LEU A 102 -50.02 -26.00 6.50
C LEU A 102 -48.97 -27.08 6.17
N GLN A 103 -49.36 -28.17 5.50
CA GLN A 103 -48.40 -29.19 5.03
C GLN A 103 -47.41 -28.63 4.01
N LYS A 104 -47.87 -27.74 3.12
CA LYS A 104 -47.00 -27.07 2.15
C LYS A 104 -46.02 -26.12 2.84
N ASP A 105 -46.49 -25.31 3.78
CA ASP A 105 -45.64 -24.39 4.54
C ASP A 105 -44.61 -25.13 5.41
N LEU A 106 -44.98 -26.28 5.99
CA LEU A 106 -44.04 -27.13 6.74
C LEU A 106 -42.95 -27.70 5.82
N LYS A 107 -43.33 -28.17 4.63
CA LYS A 107 -42.39 -28.71 3.64
C LYS A 107 -41.43 -27.63 3.12
N ASP A 108 -41.93 -26.42 2.91
CA ASP A 108 -41.13 -25.28 2.47
C ASP A 108 -40.14 -24.85 3.57
N ARG A 109 -40.57 -24.80 4.84
CA ARG A 109 -39.69 -24.54 5.99
C ARG A 109 -38.61 -25.63 6.16
N GLU A 110 -38.96 -26.90 5.98
CA GLU A 110 -37.98 -28.00 6.00
C GLU A 110 -36.95 -27.87 4.88
N SER A 111 -37.37 -27.43 3.69
CA SER A 111 -36.46 -27.20 2.57
C SER A 111 -35.48 -26.06 2.85
N LEU A 112 -35.95 -24.98 3.47
CA LEU A 112 -35.14 -23.84 3.87
C LEU A 112 -34.11 -24.22 4.95
N ILE A 113 -34.52 -25.01 5.95
CA ILE A 113 -33.62 -25.53 7.00
C ILE A 113 -32.50 -26.35 6.37
N LYS A 114 -32.81 -27.22 5.39
CA LYS A 114 -31.80 -28.01 4.67
C LYS A 114 -30.82 -27.11 3.92
N GLU A 115 -31.29 -26.03 3.30
CA GLU A 115 -30.42 -25.10 2.59
C GLU A 115 -29.52 -24.30 3.54
N LEU A 116 -30.06 -23.81 4.66
CA LEU A 116 -29.30 -23.12 5.70
C LEU A 116 -28.23 -24.03 6.31
N ASN A 117 -28.55 -25.29 6.59
CA ASN A 117 -27.58 -26.26 7.08
C ASN A 117 -26.44 -26.49 6.08
N ARG A 118 -26.74 -26.57 4.77
CA ARG A 118 -25.69 -26.64 3.73
C ARG A 118 -24.80 -25.40 3.72
N LYS A 119 -25.37 -24.20 3.93
CA LYS A 119 -24.61 -22.95 4.02
C LYS A 119 -23.72 -22.92 5.26
N ILE A 120 -24.23 -23.37 6.41
CA ILE A 120 -23.46 -23.47 7.66
C ILE A 120 -22.23 -24.37 7.45
N VAL A 121 -22.41 -25.56 6.87
CA VAL A 121 -21.30 -26.49 6.60
C VAL A 121 -20.25 -25.87 5.69
N ARG A 122 -20.67 -25.20 4.60
CA ARG A 122 -19.71 -24.51 3.71
C ARG A 122 -18.95 -23.39 4.42
N LEU A 123 -19.63 -22.62 5.28
CA LEU A 123 -18.99 -21.55 6.03
C LEU A 123 -18.02 -22.10 7.08
N SER A 124 -18.36 -23.21 7.74
CA SER A 124 -17.44 -23.87 8.68
C SER A 124 -16.21 -24.41 7.97
N ASP A 125 -16.36 -25.01 6.78
CA ASP A 125 -15.22 -25.53 6.01
C ASP A 125 -14.28 -24.41 5.57
N ASN A 126 -14.83 -23.29 5.09
CA ASN A 126 -14.04 -22.10 4.74
C ASN A 126 -13.33 -21.52 5.97
N LEU A 127 -13.98 -21.48 7.14
CA LEU A 127 -13.38 -21.00 8.37
C LEU A 127 -12.19 -21.90 8.78
N ILE A 128 -12.35 -23.22 8.71
CA ILE A 128 -11.28 -24.19 8.98
C ILE A 128 -10.10 -23.97 8.03
N PHE A 129 -10.37 -23.76 6.75
CA PHE A 129 -9.33 -23.49 5.75
C PHE A 129 -8.52 -22.23 6.09
N VAL A 130 -9.21 -21.11 6.34
CA VAL A 130 -8.57 -19.83 6.68
C VAL A 130 -7.76 -19.96 7.98
N GLN A 131 -8.28 -20.70 8.95
CA GLN A 131 -7.59 -20.90 10.23
C GLN A 131 -6.31 -21.73 10.07
N LYS A 132 -6.34 -22.78 9.22
CA LYS A 132 -5.12 -23.54 8.87
C LYS A 132 -4.09 -22.68 8.14
N GLU A 133 -4.53 -21.82 7.23
CA GLU A 133 -3.63 -20.93 6.50
C GLU A 133 -2.97 -19.89 7.43
N SER A 134 -3.74 -19.35 8.39
CA SER A 134 -3.20 -18.44 9.41
C SER A 134 -2.12 -19.13 10.24
N LEU A 135 -2.40 -20.33 10.76
CA LEU A 135 -1.43 -21.10 11.54
C LEU A 135 -0.13 -21.38 10.75
N SER A 136 -0.25 -21.74 9.48
CA SER A 136 0.94 -21.94 8.63
C SER A 136 1.77 -20.67 8.42
N LYS A 137 1.12 -19.49 8.36
CA LYS A 137 1.83 -18.20 8.27
C LYS A 137 2.50 -17.84 9.59
N ASP A 138 1.85 -18.13 10.72
CA ASP A 138 2.40 -17.91 12.05
C ASP A 138 3.66 -18.78 12.28
N ASP A 139 3.67 -20.03 11.84
CA ASP A 139 4.85 -20.92 11.89
C ASP A 139 6.05 -20.34 11.11
N LYS A 140 5.81 -19.82 9.90
CA LYS A 140 6.86 -19.19 9.07
C LYS A 140 7.40 -17.91 9.70
N LEU A 141 6.52 -17.16 10.37
CA LEU A 141 6.90 -15.95 11.08
C LEU A 141 7.79 -16.30 12.27
N GLU A 142 7.45 -17.35 13.02
CA GLU A 142 8.27 -17.84 14.11
C GLU A 142 9.64 -18.33 13.63
N GLU A 143 9.70 -19.09 12.54
CA GLU A 143 10.97 -19.53 11.94
C GLU A 143 11.86 -18.35 11.54
N SER A 144 11.28 -17.36 10.87
CA SER A 144 11.98 -16.14 10.47
C SER A 144 12.50 -15.37 11.70
N GLN A 145 11.71 -15.29 12.76
CA GLN A 145 12.09 -14.64 14.01
C GLN A 145 13.23 -15.39 14.71
N ARG A 146 13.17 -16.73 14.76
CA ARG A 146 14.25 -17.58 15.29
C ARG A 146 15.55 -17.39 14.50
N LEU A 147 15.49 -17.26 13.18
CA LEU A 147 16.65 -16.96 12.35
C LEU A 147 17.22 -15.58 12.66
N ILE A 148 16.40 -14.54 12.76
CA ILE A 148 16.82 -13.20 13.16
C ILE A 148 17.53 -13.23 14.51
N ASP A 149 16.99 -13.95 15.49
CA ASP A 149 17.58 -14.02 16.82
C ASP A 149 18.89 -14.83 16.81
N LYS A 150 18.99 -15.89 16.00
CA LYS A 150 20.27 -16.59 15.76
C LYS A 150 21.31 -15.65 15.14
N PHE A 151 20.95 -14.87 14.11
CA PHE A 151 21.83 -13.88 13.51
C PHE A 151 22.25 -12.81 14.53
N ARG A 152 21.33 -12.30 15.35
CA ARG A 152 21.68 -11.36 16.43
C ARG A 152 22.69 -11.97 17.40
N HIS A 153 22.50 -13.21 17.83
CA HIS A 153 23.42 -13.87 18.77
C HIS A 153 24.79 -14.15 18.18
N VAL A 154 24.88 -14.43 16.87
CA VAL A 154 26.18 -14.65 16.21
C VAL A 154 26.85 -13.32 15.88
N ILE A 155 26.13 -12.31 15.38
CA ILE A 155 26.73 -11.06 14.92
C ILE A 155 27.05 -10.11 16.09
N ARG A 156 26.16 -9.95 17.06
CA ARG A 156 26.31 -9.00 18.18
C ARG A 156 27.62 -9.18 18.99
N PRO A 157 28.06 -10.39 19.38
CA PRO A 157 29.32 -10.55 20.11
C PRO A 157 30.54 -10.23 19.24
N PHE A 158 30.53 -10.56 17.94
CA PHE A 158 31.61 -10.19 17.02
C PHE A 158 31.66 -8.68 16.79
N THR A 159 30.50 -8.04 16.62
CA THR A 159 30.42 -6.58 16.50
C THR A 159 30.88 -5.89 17.78
N LYS A 160 30.53 -6.44 18.96
CA LYS A 160 30.95 -5.89 20.26
C LYS A 160 32.47 -5.95 20.47
N THR A 161 33.12 -7.06 20.16
CA THR A 161 34.59 -7.19 20.31
C THR A 161 35.36 -6.29 19.34
N ILE A 162 34.88 -6.11 18.11
CA ILE A 162 35.47 -5.19 17.14
C ILE A 162 35.36 -3.73 17.62
N ILE A 163 34.21 -3.34 18.17
CA ILE A 163 33.99 -2.01 18.72
C ILE A 163 34.88 -1.76 19.96
N GLU A 164 35.01 -2.76 20.86
CA GLU A 164 35.85 -2.64 22.05
C GLU A 164 37.34 -2.55 21.71
N GLN A 165 37.83 -3.27 20.69
CA GLN A 165 39.22 -3.15 20.19
C GLN A 165 39.53 -1.78 19.55
N GLN A 166 38.56 -1.15 18.89
CA GLN A 166 38.75 0.16 18.26
C GLN A 166 38.58 1.34 19.24
N ARG A 167 38.00 1.10 20.42
CA ARG A 167 37.81 2.11 21.47
C ARG A 167 39.11 2.53 22.16
N SER A 168 40.15 1.67 22.15
CA SER A 168 41.46 2.00 22.73
C SER A 168 42.31 2.94 21.86
N GLU A 169 41.99 3.12 20.57
CA GLU A 169 42.83 3.90 19.64
C GLU A 169 42.29 5.30 19.30
N ASN A 170 41.01 5.62 19.58
CA ASN A 170 40.41 6.90 19.15
C ASN A 170 39.45 7.50 20.18
N GLU A 171 39.99 8.04 21.28
CA GLU A 171 39.21 8.67 22.36
C GLU A 171 38.65 10.07 22.07
N LYS A 172 38.90 10.70 20.91
CA LYS A 172 38.61 12.14 20.72
C LYS A 172 37.44 12.53 19.81
N LEU A 173 36.70 11.59 19.20
CA LEU A 173 35.73 11.93 18.14
C LEU A 173 34.29 11.46 18.37
N PHE A 174 33.99 10.89 19.54
CA PHE A 174 32.73 10.14 19.75
C PHE A 174 31.61 10.90 20.46
N PHE A 175 31.78 12.16 20.85
CA PHE A 175 30.79 12.83 21.71
C PHE A 175 29.60 13.49 20.98
N GLU A 176 29.49 13.39 19.65
CA GLU A 176 28.45 14.15 18.91
C GLU A 176 27.47 13.31 18.06
N ILE A 177 27.34 12.01 18.33
CA ILE A 177 26.37 11.16 17.63
C ILE A 177 25.30 10.69 18.62
N GLY A 178 24.12 11.31 18.53
CA GLY A 178 22.95 11.01 19.35
C GLY A 178 22.44 9.56 19.21
N PRO A 179 21.60 9.10 20.14
CA PRO A 179 21.16 7.71 20.21
C PRO A 179 20.20 7.40 19.05
N GLY A 180 20.58 6.48 18.16
CA GLY A 180 19.65 5.96 17.14
C GLY A 180 20.25 5.49 15.81
N ILE A 181 21.57 5.61 15.58
CA ILE A 181 22.19 5.16 14.32
C ILE A 181 23.37 4.24 14.63
N GLU A 182 23.13 2.93 14.70
CA GLU A 182 24.20 1.94 14.88
C GLU A 182 24.89 1.60 13.53
N ASN A 183 25.98 2.31 13.24
CA ASN A 183 27.34 1.78 13.12
C ASN A 183 27.58 0.47 12.32
N THR A 184 27.29 0.44 11.01
CA THR A 184 27.83 -0.60 10.08
C THR A 184 28.67 -0.02 8.92
N ARG A 185 29.22 1.19 9.03
CA ARG A 185 30.12 1.73 8.00
C ARG A 185 31.55 1.85 8.51
N VAL A 186 32.40 0.89 8.11
CA VAL A 186 33.86 1.07 8.06
C VAL A 186 34.15 1.98 6.87
N ILE A 187 34.60 3.21 7.11
CA ILE A 187 35.03 4.14 6.05
C ILE A 187 36.53 3.93 5.85
N SER A 188 36.92 3.42 4.67
CA SER A 188 38.33 3.31 4.26
C SER A 188 38.89 4.71 3.95
N SER A 189 39.99 5.08 4.62
CA SER A 189 40.55 6.44 4.66
C SER A 189 41.25 6.93 3.38
N ARG A 190 40.87 6.45 2.18
CA ARG A 190 41.53 6.82 0.91
C ARG A 190 40.59 7.18 -0.25
N ASP A 191 39.28 7.09 -0.05
CA ASP A 191 38.30 7.50 -1.06
C ASP A 191 37.85 8.95 -0.83
N PRO A 192 37.52 9.72 -1.89
CA PRO A 192 36.99 11.07 -1.72
C PRO A 192 35.79 11.01 -0.77
N VAL A 193 35.80 11.90 0.23
CA VAL A 193 34.81 11.96 1.30
C VAL A 193 33.42 11.85 0.69
N ARG A 194 32.77 10.69 0.86
CA ARG A 194 31.38 10.52 0.42
C ARG A 194 30.57 11.62 1.08
N LEU A 195 29.97 12.49 0.26
CA LEU A 195 29.02 13.50 0.73
C LEU A 195 28.01 12.81 1.65
N LYS A 196 27.99 13.23 2.92
CA LYS A 196 27.03 12.72 3.91
C LYS A 196 25.64 13.05 3.38
N ARG A 197 24.83 12.02 3.13
CA ARG A 197 23.43 12.20 2.75
C ARG A 197 22.65 12.60 4.01
N THR A 198 22.11 13.80 4.03
CA THR A 198 21.17 14.25 5.05
C THR A 198 19.81 13.59 4.82
N ALA A 199 19.15 13.19 5.90
CA ALA A 199 17.77 12.73 5.83
C ALA A 199 16.83 13.93 5.71
N ILE A 200 15.74 13.75 4.98
CA ILE A 200 14.66 14.74 4.82
C ILE A 200 13.38 14.07 5.29
N SER A 201 12.59 14.75 6.12
CA SER A 201 11.29 14.28 6.61
C SER A 201 10.23 15.36 6.39
N ALA A 202 9.03 14.93 5.99
CA ALA A 202 7.83 15.77 5.95
C ALA A 202 7.07 15.70 7.28
N GLU A 203 6.13 16.62 7.46
CA GLU A 203 5.20 16.65 8.58
C GLU A 203 4.16 15.51 8.51
N PRO A 204 3.65 15.01 9.64
CA PRO A 204 2.66 13.93 9.65
C PRO A 204 1.30 14.35 9.09
N LEU A 205 0.71 13.53 8.21
CA LEU A 205 -0.62 13.76 7.63
C LEU A 205 -1.74 13.85 8.69
N SER A 206 -1.53 13.31 9.89
CA SER A 206 -2.49 13.38 11.00
C SER A 206 -2.80 14.82 11.43
N GLN A 207 -1.86 15.76 11.25
CA GLN A 207 -2.06 17.19 11.52
C GLN A 207 -3.04 17.85 10.53
N LEU A 208 -3.30 17.22 9.38
CA LEU A 208 -4.23 17.69 8.35
C LEU A 208 -5.64 17.10 8.49
N SER A 209 -5.90 16.27 9.51
CA SER A 209 -7.18 15.54 9.65
C SER A 209 -8.41 16.44 9.79
N GLY A 210 -8.25 17.70 10.20
CA GLY A 210 -9.34 18.69 10.30
C GLY A 210 -9.57 19.52 9.03
N ALA A 211 -8.69 19.47 8.03
CA ALA A 211 -8.72 20.32 6.84
C ALA A 211 -9.47 19.71 5.65
N LYS A 212 -10.06 18.52 5.81
CA LYS A 212 -10.59 17.72 4.70
C LYS A 212 -11.83 18.32 3.99
N ASN A 213 -12.45 19.38 4.52
CA ASN A 213 -13.77 19.80 4.03
C ASN A 213 -13.87 21.23 3.48
N ASP A 214 -12.88 22.11 3.66
CA ASP A 214 -12.96 23.51 3.20
C ASP A 214 -11.70 23.94 2.43
N LEU A 215 -11.39 23.24 1.34
CA LEU A 215 -10.42 23.76 0.38
C LEU A 215 -10.99 25.02 -0.27
N ALA A 216 -10.35 26.17 -0.05
CA ALA A 216 -10.78 27.45 -0.58
C ALA A 216 -10.67 27.47 -2.11
N LYS A 217 -11.83 27.47 -2.80
CA LYS A 217 -11.88 27.54 -4.25
C LYS A 217 -11.86 28.98 -4.73
N VAL A 218 -10.93 29.30 -5.62
CA VAL A 218 -10.80 30.63 -6.22
C VAL A 218 -11.29 30.59 -7.67
N PRO A 219 -12.27 31.43 -8.06
CA PRO A 219 -12.75 31.49 -9.43
C PRO A 219 -11.64 31.97 -10.38
N LYS A 220 -11.56 31.36 -11.56
CA LYS A 220 -10.51 31.61 -12.57
C LYS A 220 -11.08 31.53 -13.98
N ASP A 221 -10.44 32.27 -14.89
CA ASP A 221 -10.75 32.24 -16.31
C ASP A 221 -10.32 30.93 -16.97
N SER A 222 -10.93 30.61 -18.12
CA SER A 222 -10.63 29.38 -18.86
C SER A 222 -9.16 29.29 -19.26
N THR A 223 -8.53 30.42 -19.60
CA THR A 223 -7.13 30.49 -20.02
C THR A 223 -6.19 30.15 -18.86
N SER A 224 -6.34 30.81 -17.71
CA SER A 224 -5.52 30.53 -16.53
C SER A 224 -5.69 29.08 -16.04
N ARG A 225 -6.90 28.52 -16.12
CA ARG A 225 -7.14 27.10 -15.80
C ARG A 225 -6.39 26.15 -16.72
N GLN A 226 -6.28 26.48 -18.01
CA GLN A 226 -5.52 25.67 -18.96
C GLN A 226 -4.02 25.73 -18.68
N ILE A 227 -3.49 26.92 -18.39
CA ILE A 227 -2.07 27.14 -18.07
C ILE A 227 -1.65 26.38 -16.81
N ILE A 228 -2.45 26.48 -15.73
CA ILE A 228 -2.18 25.75 -14.49
C ILE A 228 -2.25 24.24 -14.73
N LYS A 229 -3.23 23.77 -15.51
CA LYS A 229 -3.40 22.35 -15.81
C LYS A 229 -2.22 21.80 -16.63
N SER A 230 -1.75 22.53 -17.64
CA SER A 230 -0.57 22.10 -18.42
C SER A 230 0.67 22.07 -17.54
N ALA A 231 0.90 23.08 -16.71
CA ALA A 231 2.05 23.12 -15.81
C ALA A 231 2.10 21.93 -14.83
N ILE A 232 0.94 21.46 -14.34
CA ILE A 232 0.84 20.26 -13.48
C ILE A 232 1.18 18.99 -14.26
N LEU A 233 0.71 18.87 -15.51
CA LEU A 233 0.92 17.68 -16.34
C LEU A 233 2.35 17.60 -16.90
N ASP A 234 3.00 18.74 -17.11
CA ASP A 234 4.38 18.82 -17.56
C ASP A 234 5.36 18.51 -16.42
N ASN A 235 4.93 18.62 -15.16
CA ASN A 235 5.76 18.33 -13.99
C ASN A 235 5.88 16.82 -13.71
N ASP A 236 7.11 16.32 -13.65
CA ASP A 236 7.39 14.88 -13.41
C ASP A 236 6.85 14.34 -12.08
N PHE A 237 6.77 15.17 -11.04
CA PHE A 237 6.25 14.76 -9.72
C PHE A 237 4.73 14.72 -9.67
N MET A 238 4.03 15.49 -10.52
CA MET A 238 2.58 15.71 -10.43
C MET A 238 1.77 15.13 -11.60
N LYS A 239 2.41 14.71 -12.70
CA LYS A 239 1.72 14.22 -13.91
C LYS A 239 0.87 12.96 -13.74
N ASN A 240 1.11 12.17 -12.68
CA ASN A 240 0.41 10.90 -12.42
C ASN A 240 -0.81 11.05 -11.48
N LEU A 241 -1.24 12.28 -11.17
CA LEU A 241 -2.44 12.53 -10.36
C LEU A 241 -3.73 12.23 -11.13
N GLU A 242 -4.80 11.85 -10.42
CA GLU A 242 -6.09 11.62 -11.07
C GLU A 242 -6.68 12.95 -11.60
N SER A 243 -7.41 12.89 -12.71
CA SER A 243 -8.05 14.08 -13.31
C SER A 243 -8.97 14.87 -12.36
N THR A 244 -9.55 14.20 -11.36
CA THR A 244 -10.33 14.78 -10.27
C THR A 244 -9.45 15.60 -9.33
N GLN A 245 -8.33 15.03 -8.87
CA GLN A 245 -7.35 15.70 -8.01
C GLN A 245 -6.70 16.91 -8.69
N ILE A 246 -6.36 16.78 -9.98
CA ILE A 246 -5.82 17.89 -10.76
C ILE A 246 -6.84 19.04 -10.82
N ARG A 247 -8.13 18.73 -11.01
CA ARG A 247 -9.19 19.74 -11.02
C ARG A 247 -9.31 20.44 -9.66
N GLU A 248 -9.24 19.69 -8.57
CA GLU A 248 -9.27 20.27 -7.22
C GLU A 248 -8.08 21.21 -6.99
N ILE A 249 -6.86 20.82 -7.38
CA ILE A 249 -5.67 21.66 -7.28
C ILE A 249 -5.86 22.95 -8.09
N VAL A 250 -6.31 22.85 -9.35
CA VAL A 250 -6.57 24.01 -10.22
C VAL A 250 -7.59 24.95 -9.59
N ASP A 251 -8.61 24.43 -8.90
CA ASP A 251 -9.61 25.24 -8.22
C ASP A 251 -9.04 25.98 -7.00
N CYS A 252 -8.06 25.39 -6.30
CA CYS A 252 -7.48 25.92 -5.06
C CYS A 252 -6.31 26.89 -5.26
N VAL A 253 -5.61 26.83 -6.41
CA VAL A 253 -4.54 27.79 -6.72
C VAL A 253 -5.08 29.22 -6.64
N TYR A 254 -4.30 30.19 -6.20
CA TYR A 254 -4.72 31.60 -6.12
C TYR A 254 -3.69 32.52 -6.77
N PRO A 255 -4.12 33.64 -7.38
CA PRO A 255 -3.20 34.56 -8.04
C PRO A 255 -2.40 35.36 -7.01
N VAL A 256 -1.11 35.58 -7.31
CA VAL A 256 -0.22 36.46 -6.55
C VAL A 256 0.51 37.36 -7.54
N GLN A 257 0.56 38.66 -7.25
CA GLN A 257 1.23 39.64 -8.11
C GLN A 257 2.43 40.23 -7.36
N TYR A 258 3.55 40.34 -8.07
CA TYR A 258 4.79 40.93 -7.57
C TYR A 258 5.16 42.14 -8.45
N ALA A 259 5.64 43.20 -7.82
CA ALA A 259 6.16 44.36 -8.55
C ALA A 259 7.54 44.03 -9.16
N ALA A 260 7.92 44.73 -10.24
CA ALA A 260 9.23 44.56 -10.86
C ALA A 260 10.37 44.78 -9.83
N GLY A 261 11.35 43.87 -9.83
CA GLY A 261 12.46 43.88 -8.87
C GLY A 261 12.13 43.30 -7.48
N SER A 262 10.94 42.72 -7.29
CA SER A 262 10.58 42.05 -6.04
C SER A 262 11.22 40.67 -5.93
N LEU A 263 11.68 40.33 -4.71
CA LEU A 263 12.16 38.99 -4.39
C LEU A 263 10.97 38.08 -4.03
N ILE A 264 10.77 37.01 -4.81
CA ILE A 264 9.67 36.05 -4.60
C ILE A 264 10.07 34.99 -3.55
N ILE A 265 11.24 34.38 -3.73
CA ILE A 265 11.79 33.34 -2.84
C ILE A 265 13.28 33.62 -2.63
N LYS A 266 13.76 33.41 -1.40
CA LYS A 266 15.19 33.53 -1.05
C LYS A 266 15.81 32.17 -0.79
N GLU A 267 17.05 31.98 -1.25
CA GLU A 267 17.84 30.78 -0.93
C GLU A 267 18.04 30.65 0.59
N GLY A 268 17.75 29.46 1.12
CA GLY A 268 17.82 29.15 2.55
C GLY A 268 16.47 29.21 3.28
N ASP A 269 15.42 29.76 2.65
CA ASP A 269 14.08 29.76 3.23
C ASP A 269 13.40 28.39 3.14
N VAL A 270 12.48 28.12 4.07
CA VAL A 270 11.69 26.87 4.08
C VAL A 270 10.68 26.89 2.93
N GLY A 271 10.79 25.93 2.02
CA GLY A 271 9.86 25.79 0.90
C GLY A 271 8.54 25.13 1.32
N SER A 272 7.44 25.89 1.26
CA SER A 272 6.07 25.40 1.55
C SER A 272 5.04 25.68 0.44
N ILE A 273 5.41 26.47 -0.57
CA ILE A 273 4.50 26.94 -1.63
C ILE A 273 5.10 26.61 -3.01
N VAL A 274 4.23 26.23 -3.95
CA VAL A 274 4.57 26.01 -5.36
C VAL A 274 3.95 27.13 -6.20
N TYR A 275 4.74 27.68 -7.12
CA TYR A 275 4.32 28.78 -7.99
C TYR A 275 4.18 28.30 -9.44
N VAL A 276 3.21 28.88 -10.16
CA VAL A 276 3.03 28.71 -11.60
C VAL A 276 3.08 30.08 -12.22
N MET A 277 3.90 30.23 -13.27
CA MET A 277 4.07 31.48 -13.98
C MET A 277 3.08 31.55 -15.15
N GLU A 278 2.31 32.63 -15.22
CA GLU A 278 1.35 32.87 -16.32
C GLU A 278 1.99 33.69 -17.44
N ASP A 279 2.43 34.94 -17.16
CA ASP A 279 3.02 35.83 -18.18
C ASP A 279 4.10 36.76 -17.59
N SER A 280 5.30 36.23 -17.28
CA SER A 280 6.46 37.08 -16.93
C SER A 280 7.82 36.38 -17.03
N GLU A 281 8.85 37.19 -17.20
CA GLU A 281 10.26 36.79 -17.14
C GLU A 281 10.77 36.94 -15.69
N ILE A 282 11.48 35.93 -15.18
CA ILE A 282 12.06 35.92 -13.84
C ILE A 282 13.53 35.54 -13.94
N ASP A 283 14.36 36.29 -13.23
CA ASP A 283 15.76 35.94 -13.02
C ASP A 283 15.92 34.99 -11.83
N ILE A 284 16.65 33.89 -12.04
CA ILE A 284 16.99 32.93 -11.00
C ILE A 284 18.49 33.02 -10.71
N TYR A 285 18.83 33.32 -9.46
CA TYR A 285 20.21 33.40 -8.98
C TYR A 285 20.49 32.24 -8.04
N CYS A 286 21.48 31.39 -8.37
CA CYS A 286 21.94 30.31 -7.51
C CYS A 286 23.26 30.73 -6.85
N GLY A 287 23.31 30.76 -5.51
CA GLY A 287 24.55 30.97 -4.78
C GLY A 287 25.53 29.84 -5.05
N LYS A 288 26.71 30.14 -5.61
CA LYS A 288 27.80 29.16 -5.66
C LYS A 288 28.26 28.88 -4.22
N SER A 289 27.75 27.81 -3.62
CA SER A 289 28.33 27.27 -2.38
C SER A 289 29.79 26.91 -2.63
N LYS A 290 30.69 27.52 -1.85
CA LYS A 290 32.13 27.22 -1.81
C LYS A 290 32.41 25.88 -1.15
#